data_AF-A0AAD5L7B1-F1
#
_entry.id   AF-A0AAD5L7B1-F1
#
_cell.length_a   1.000
_cell.length_b   1.000
_cell.length_c   1.000
_cell.angle_alpha   90.00
_cell.angle_beta   90.00
_cell.angle_gamma   90.00
#
_symmetry.space_group_name_H-M   'P 1'
#
loop_
_entity.id
_entity.type
_entity.pdbx_description
1 polymer ?
#
loop_
_entity_poly.entity_id
_entity_poly.type
_entity_poly.pdbx_seq_one_letter_code
_entity_poly.pdbx_strand_id
1 'polypeptide(L)'
;MSSVRGLLYAEVLRTATDDRCVTAQAASGHVVPALCDDAIVDAWEATRDGELRTTTGHCLSAVVANRSVRATSCDGTLAQRWRVTSVGRIVARAGTFLL
;
A
#
# COMPACT_ATOMS: atom_id res chain seq x y z
N MET A 1 10.15 -33.00 -0.61
CA MET A 1 9.82 -32.09 0.51
C MET A 1 10.68 -30.85 0.35
N SER A 2 10.07 -29.68 0.14
CA SER A 2 10.55 -28.37 0.58
C SER A 2 9.51 -27.33 0.18
N SER A 3 8.66 -26.99 1.15
CA SER A 3 7.73 -25.87 1.11
C SER A 3 8.54 -24.59 1.28
N VAL A 4 8.55 -23.72 0.26
CA VAL A 4 9.15 -22.39 0.39
C VAL A 4 8.08 -21.47 0.99
N ARG A 5 8.26 -21.18 2.28
CA ARG A 5 7.49 -20.18 3.03
C ARG A 5 7.65 -18.83 2.32
N GLY A 6 6.54 -18.27 1.81
CA GLY A 6 6.51 -16.91 1.27
C GLY A 6 6.88 -15.92 2.36
N LEU A 7 8.06 -15.33 2.24
CA LEU A 7 8.55 -14.26 3.09
C LEU A 7 7.78 -12.99 2.71
N LEU A 8 6.85 -12.57 3.55
CA LEU A 8 6.19 -11.27 3.46
C LEU A 8 7.03 -10.29 4.28
N TYR A 9 8.02 -9.66 3.64
CA TYR A 9 8.71 -8.54 4.28
C TYR A 9 7.82 -7.31 4.14
N ALA A 10 7.56 -6.64 5.27
CA ALA A 10 6.95 -5.31 5.25
C ALA A 10 8.03 -4.31 4.79
N GLU A 11 7.73 -3.55 3.74
CA GLU A 11 8.65 -2.59 3.16
C GLU A 11 8.03 -1.20 3.10
N VAL A 12 8.89 -0.18 3.08
CA VAL A 12 8.45 1.19 2.93
C VAL A 12 8.10 1.45 1.47
N LEU A 13 6.86 1.85 1.22
CA LEU A 13 6.42 2.29 -0.10
C LEU A 13 6.89 3.71 -0.38
N ARG A 14 7.16 3.99 -1.66
CA ARG A 14 7.62 5.31 -2.12
C ARG A 14 6.74 5.83 -3.24
N THR A 15 6.57 7.14 -3.29
CA THR A 15 5.92 7.84 -4.40
C THR A 15 6.80 7.77 -5.64
N ALA A 16 6.20 7.50 -6.80
CA ALA A 16 6.97 7.33 -8.02
C ALA A 16 7.55 8.64 -8.60
N THR A 17 7.10 9.80 -8.12
CA THR A 17 7.44 11.11 -8.70
C THR A 17 8.56 11.85 -7.97
N ASP A 18 8.68 11.67 -6.67
CA ASP A 18 9.54 12.47 -5.79
C ASP A 18 10.22 11.65 -4.68
N ASP A 19 10.13 10.31 -4.75
CA ASP A 19 10.82 9.34 -3.88
C ASP A 19 10.52 9.53 -2.37
N ARG A 20 9.38 10.15 -2.05
CA ARG A 20 8.90 10.33 -0.68
C ARG A 20 8.26 9.05 -0.20
N CYS A 21 8.34 8.80 1.10
CA CYS A 21 7.78 7.59 1.68
C CYS A 21 6.29 7.73 1.96
N VAL A 22 5.55 6.65 1.80
CA VAL A 22 4.10 6.63 1.91
C VAL A 22 3.71 6.20 3.32
N THR A 23 2.96 7.05 4.03
CA THR A 23 2.46 6.77 5.39
C THR A 23 0.97 7.03 5.50
N ALA A 24 0.30 6.28 6.36
CA ALA A 24 -1.08 6.47 6.74
C ALA A 24 -1.18 7.32 8.02
N GLN A 25 -1.88 8.44 7.94
CA GLN A 25 -2.23 9.23 9.11
C GLN A 25 -3.27 8.49 9.95
N ALA A 26 -2.84 7.93 11.09
CA ALA A 26 -3.67 7.06 11.94
C ALA A 26 -5.06 7.65 12.29
N ALA A 27 -5.16 8.95 12.54
CA ALA A 27 -6.42 9.60 12.93
C ALA A 27 -7.42 9.76 11.76
N SER A 28 -6.93 9.91 10.53
CA SER A 28 -7.75 10.28 9.37
C SER A 28 -7.82 9.18 8.31
N GLY A 29 -6.92 8.19 8.37
CA GLY A 29 -6.73 7.18 7.33
C GLY A 29 -6.18 7.75 6.02
N HIS A 30 -5.81 9.04 5.98
CA HIS A 30 -5.22 9.63 4.78
C HIS A 30 -3.83 9.09 4.55
N VAL A 31 -3.54 8.72 3.31
CA VAL A 31 -2.22 8.29 2.90
C VAL A 31 -1.49 9.47 2.27
N VAL A 32 -0.33 9.82 2.82
CA VAL A 32 0.40 11.05 2.50
C VAL A 32 1.90 10.78 2.33
N PRO A 33 2.62 11.62 1.58
CA PRO A 33 4.07 11.51 1.43
C PRO A 33 4.83 12.16 2.60
N ALA A 34 5.69 11.40 3.26
CA ALA A 34 6.58 11.83 4.35
C ALA A 34 8.06 11.70 3.94
N LEU A 35 8.98 12.27 4.74
CA LEU A 35 10.39 11.97 4.55
C LEU A 35 10.65 10.53 5.01
N CYS A 36 11.49 9.80 4.29
CA CYS A 36 11.69 8.38 4.50
C CYS A 36 12.41 8.01 5.80
N ASP A 37 13.10 8.97 6.40
CA ASP A 37 13.78 8.88 7.69
C ASP A 37 12.90 9.34 8.85
N ASP A 38 11.67 9.81 8.59
CA ASP A 38 10.73 10.16 9.64
C ASP A 38 10.29 8.88 10.39
N ALA A 39 10.30 8.95 11.73
CA ALA A 39 9.90 7.84 12.60
C ALA A 39 8.42 7.42 12.48
N ILE A 40 7.64 8.14 11.68
CA ILE A 40 6.20 7.91 11.46
C ILE A 40 5.90 7.13 10.18
N VAL A 41 6.91 6.80 9.37
CA VAL A 41 6.68 6.08 8.11
C VAL A 41 6.24 4.64 8.35
N ASP A 42 5.09 4.29 7.78
CA ASP A 42 4.57 2.93 7.86
C ASP A 42 5.34 1.97 6.96
N ALA A 43 5.57 0.77 7.48
CA ALA A 43 5.90 -0.38 6.66
C ALA A 43 4.62 -1.02 6.13
N TRP A 44 4.65 -1.44 4.87
CA TRP A 44 3.53 -2.04 4.16
C TRP A 44 3.85 -3.47 3.78
N GLU A 45 2.94 -4.37 4.09
CA GLU A 45 3.03 -5.79 3.75
C GLU A 45 2.12 -6.10 2.55
N ALA A 46 2.70 -6.61 1.48
CA ALA A 46 1.93 -7.13 0.35
C ALA A 46 1.43 -8.54 0.67
N THR A 47 0.13 -8.77 0.62
CA THR A 47 -0.45 -10.10 0.88
C THR A 47 -0.54 -10.94 -0.41
N ARG A 48 -0.71 -12.26 -0.27
CA ARG A 48 -0.94 -13.14 -1.43
C ARG A 48 -2.18 -12.78 -2.23
N ASP A 49 -3.17 -12.20 -1.56
CA ASP A 49 -4.42 -11.79 -2.18
C ASP A 49 -4.30 -10.38 -2.83
N GLY A 50 -3.09 -9.81 -2.84
CA GLY A 50 -2.79 -8.52 -3.46
C GLY A 50 -3.27 -7.32 -2.64
N GLU A 51 -3.41 -7.44 -1.33
CA GLU A 51 -3.61 -6.26 -0.47
C GLU A 51 -2.26 -5.67 -0.07
N LEU A 52 -2.26 -4.38 0.26
CA LEU A 52 -1.13 -3.70 0.91
C LEU A 52 -1.58 -3.31 2.30
N ARG A 53 -1.00 -3.91 3.34
CA ARG A 53 -1.43 -3.76 4.72
C ARG A 53 -0.40 -2.99 5.54
N THR A 54 -0.85 -2.05 6.36
CA THR A 54 0.01 -1.46 7.40
C THR A 54 0.28 -2.49 8.49
N THR A 55 1.35 -2.30 9.27
CA THR A 55 1.64 -3.11 10.46
C THR A 55 0.53 -3.04 11.53
N THR A 56 -0.27 -1.98 11.50
CA THR A 56 -1.45 -1.77 12.36
C THR A 56 -2.73 -2.45 11.85
N GLY A 57 -2.67 -3.15 10.71
CA GLY A 57 -3.77 -3.97 10.20
C GLY A 57 -4.78 -3.25 9.29
N HIS A 58 -4.44 -2.06 8.78
CA HIS A 58 -5.26 -1.36 7.79
C HIS A 58 -4.83 -1.72 6.37
N CYS A 59 -5.76 -1.69 5.42
CA CYS A 59 -5.51 -1.94 4.01
C CYS A 59 -5.48 -0.63 3.22
N LEU A 60 -4.54 -0.51 2.28
CA LEU A 60 -4.54 0.55 1.27
C LEU A 60 -5.73 0.35 0.33
N SER A 61 -6.59 1.35 0.23
CA SER A 61 -7.82 1.33 -0.57
C SER A 61 -7.81 2.49 -1.57
N ALA A 62 -8.09 2.19 -2.83
CA ALA A 62 -8.26 3.17 -3.88
C ALA A 62 -9.63 3.86 -3.77
N VAL A 63 -9.63 5.19 -3.72
CA VAL A 63 -10.83 6.01 -3.71
C VAL A 63 -11.04 6.58 -5.11
N VAL A 64 -11.86 5.90 -5.92
CA VAL A 64 -12.06 6.21 -7.34
C VAL A 64 -12.62 7.63 -7.55
N ALA A 65 -13.53 8.06 -6.67
CA ALA A 65 -14.23 9.34 -6.81
C ALA A 65 -13.30 10.56 -6.87
N ASN A 66 -12.17 10.52 -6.17
CA ASN A 66 -11.21 11.64 -6.11
C ASN A 66 -9.78 11.25 -6.50
N ARG A 67 -9.57 10.06 -7.07
CA ARG A 67 -8.25 9.53 -7.44
C ARG A 67 -7.24 9.62 -6.30
N SER A 68 -7.66 9.22 -5.10
CA SER A 68 -6.79 9.17 -3.93
C SER A 68 -6.67 7.76 -3.38
N VAL A 69 -5.83 7.59 -2.37
CA VAL A 69 -5.73 6.37 -1.57
C VAL A 69 -5.97 6.66 -0.10
N ARG A 70 -6.54 5.69 0.61
CA ARG A 70 -6.73 5.73 2.06
C ARG A 70 -6.35 4.41 2.71
N ALA A 71 -5.88 4.47 3.93
CA ALA A 71 -5.78 3.31 4.80
C ALA A 71 -7.14 3.14 5.50
N THR A 72 -7.80 2.01 5.26
CA THR A 72 -9.10 1.69 5.85
C THR A 72 -9.08 0.29 6.44
N SER A 73 -10.11 -0.10 7.19
CA SER A 73 -10.30 -1.49 7.58
C SER A 73 -10.26 -2.39 6.34
N CYS A 74 -9.60 -3.54 6.46
CA CYS A 74 -9.53 -4.52 5.38
C CYS A 74 -10.91 -5.15 5.15
N ASP A 75 -11.44 -5.02 3.94
CA ASP A 75 -12.74 -5.57 3.52
C ASP A 75 -12.63 -6.52 2.31
N GLY A 76 -11.43 -6.61 1.72
CA GLY A 76 -11.12 -7.53 0.62
C GLY A 76 -11.75 -7.12 -0.73
N THR A 77 -12.33 -5.93 -0.82
CA THR A 77 -12.92 -5.40 -2.06
C THR A 77 -11.85 -5.15 -3.12
N LEU A 78 -12.26 -5.02 -4.39
CA LEU A 78 -11.34 -4.71 -5.50
C LEU A 78 -10.58 -3.39 -5.29
N ALA A 79 -11.14 -2.44 -4.53
CA ALA A 79 -10.48 -1.19 -4.18
C ALA A 79 -9.20 -1.40 -3.35
N GLN A 80 -9.14 -2.49 -2.59
CA GLN A 80 -7.98 -2.88 -1.78
C GLN A 80 -7.05 -3.86 -2.49
N ARG A 81 -7.30 -4.16 -3.76
CA ARG A 81 -6.48 -5.07 -4.56
C ARG A 81 -5.50 -4.29 -5.41
N TRP A 82 -4.25 -4.69 -5.34
CA TRP A 82 -3.12 -4.07 -6.00
C TRP A 82 -2.35 -5.10 -6.82
N ARG A 83 -1.53 -4.61 -7.73
CA ARG A 83 -0.52 -5.40 -8.43
C ARG A 83 0.76 -4.59 -8.53
N VAL A 84 1.88 -5.26 -8.38
CA VAL A 84 3.19 -4.71 -8.72
C VAL A 84 3.46 -4.99 -10.19
N THR A 85 3.87 -3.97 -10.94
CA THR A 85 4.25 -4.08 -12.35
C THR A 85 5.68 -4.58 -12.49
N SER A 86 6.10 -4.98 -13.69
CA SER A 86 7.48 -5.40 -13.97
C SER A 86 8.53 -4.32 -13.68
N VAL A 87 8.11 -3.05 -13.65
CA VAL A 87 8.96 -1.89 -13.33
C VAL A 87 8.83 -1.44 -11.86
N GLY A 88 8.25 -2.28 -10.99
CA GLY A 88 8.16 -2.01 -9.55
C GLY A 88 7.06 -1.03 -9.13
N ARG A 89 6.20 -0.56 -10.05
CA ARG A 89 5.09 0.34 -9.71
C ARG A 89 3.90 -0.41 -9.17
N ILE A 90 3.21 0.20 -8.21
CA ILE A 90 1.98 -0.32 -7.61
C ILE A 90 0.78 0.28 -8.34
N VAL A 91 -0.13 -0.59 -8.78
CA VAL A 91 -1.30 -0.22 -9.59
C VAL A 91 -2.54 -0.85 -8.97
N ALA A 92 -3.59 -0.05 -8.77
CA ALA A 92 -4.87 -0.58 -8.28
C ALA A 92 -5.44 -1.56 -9.31
N ARG A 93 -6.10 -2.61 -8.82
CA ARG A 93 -6.91 -3.49 -9.67
C ARG A 93 -8.32 -2.92 -9.87
N ALA A 94 -8.78 -2.07 -8.97
CA ALA A 94 -9.96 -1.22 -9.16
C ALA A 94 -9.63 -0.06 -10.14
N GLY A 95 -9.62 -0.36 -11.44
CA GLY A 95 -9.39 0.64 -12.50
C GLY A 95 -7.95 1.15 -12.58
N THR A 96 -7.64 1.91 -13.65
CA THR A 96 -6.28 2.37 -13.95
C THR A 96 -5.83 3.46 -12.97
N PHE A 97 -5.16 3.07 -11.89
CA PHE A 97 -4.57 3.97 -10.89
C PHE A 97 -3.06 3.70 -10.78
N LEU A 98 -2.22 4.73 -10.85
CA LEU A 98 -0.76 4.62 -10.73
C LEU A 98 -0.32 5.35 -9.47
N LEU A 99 0.37 4.66 -8.56
CA LEU A 99 1.17 5.27 -7.48
C LEU A 99 2.63 5.50 -7.96
#